data_AF-A0A2M7R3R9-F1
#
_entry.id   AF-A0A2M7R3R9-F1
#
_cell.length_a   1.000
_cell.length_b   1.000
_cell.length_c   1.000
_cell.angle_alpha   90.00
_cell.angle_beta   90.00
_cell.angle_gamma   90.00
#
_symmetry.space_group_name_H-M   'P 1'
#
loop_
_entity.id
_entity.type
_entity.pdbx_description
1 polymer ?
#
loop_
_entity_poly.entity_id
_entity_poly.type
_entity_poly.pdbx_seq_one_letter_code
_entity_poly.pdbx_strand_id
1 'polypeptide(L)'
;MRSIVEYLERVQILIKELSRVEIERYEEQVLSEERGNLRIRLRFFDNSLLEISEAIHIMKETFTWLSYRYHYQNPDGSIIFRYDNTPHHPRNLWLASKN
;
A
#
# COMPACT_ATOMS: atom_id res chain seq x y z
N MET A 1 -9.68 13.80 -7.29
CA MET A 1 -8.31 13.66 -7.82
C MET A 1 -8.43 13.04 -9.19
N ARG A 2 -7.86 13.71 -10.18
CA ARG A 2 -8.08 13.46 -11.60
C ARG A 2 -6.96 12.62 -12.23
N SER A 3 -5.80 12.54 -11.60
CA SER A 3 -4.64 11.79 -12.09
C SER A 3 -3.88 11.11 -10.95
N ILE A 4 -2.97 10.19 -11.31
CA ILE A 4 -2.08 9.55 -10.34
C ILE A 4 -1.08 10.54 -9.72
N VAL A 5 -0.68 11.56 -10.47
CA VAL A 5 0.28 12.57 -10.00
C VAL A 5 -0.32 13.38 -8.85
N GLU A 6 -1.56 13.86 -8.97
CA GLU A 6 -2.27 14.55 -7.88
C GLU A 6 -2.40 13.67 -6.63
N TYR A 7 -2.52 12.35 -6.82
CA TYR A 7 -2.54 11.40 -5.72
C TYR A 7 -1.24 11.28 -4.99
N LEU A 8 -0.16 11.05 -5.72
CA LEU A 8 1.16 10.91 -5.16
C LEU A 8 1.62 12.21 -4.48
N GLU A 9 1.37 13.37 -5.11
CA GLU A 9 1.66 14.68 -4.52
C GLU A 9 0.94 14.90 -3.18
N ARG A 10 -0.35 14.55 -3.11
CA ARG A 10 -1.12 14.68 -1.87
C ARG A 10 -0.60 13.76 -0.77
N VAL A 11 -0.27 12.52 -1.11
CA VAL A 11 0.36 11.59 -0.16
C VAL A 11 1.69 12.14 0.32
N GLN A 12 2.52 12.66 -0.58
CA GLN A 12 3.83 13.22 -0.24
C GLN A 12 3.70 14.38 0.74
N ILE A 13 2.74 15.29 0.52
CA ILE A 13 2.47 16.41 1.44
C ILE A 13 2.07 15.87 2.81
N LEU A 14 1.09 14.96 2.88
CA LEU A 14 0.62 14.39 4.14
C LEU A 14 1.74 13.68 4.91
N ILE A 15 2.59 12.92 4.22
CA ILE A 15 3.73 12.23 4.84
C ILE A 15 4.77 13.22 5.36
N LYS A 16 5.06 14.30 4.62
CA LYS A 16 5.99 15.36 5.07
C LYS A 16 5.48 16.15 6.26
N GLU A 17 4.17 16.25 6.44
CA GLU A 17 3.53 16.93 7.58
C GLU A 17 3.48 16.07 8.85
N LEU A 18 3.74 14.75 8.73
CA LEU A 18 3.79 13.89 9.91
C LEU A 18 4.93 14.31 10.85
N SER A 19 4.60 14.48 12.12
CA SER A 19 5.57 14.69 13.18
C SER A 19 5.86 13.38 13.92
N ARG A 20 7.05 13.28 14.54
CA ARG A 20 7.46 12.12 15.38
C ARG A 20 7.48 10.79 14.62
N VAL A 21 7.80 10.84 13.34
CA VAL A 21 8.03 9.69 12.46
C VAL A 21 9.32 9.90 11.68
N GLU A 22 10.09 8.84 11.49
CA GLU A 22 11.20 8.80 10.55
C GLU A 22 10.72 8.11 9.26
N ILE A 23 10.99 8.77 8.12
CA ILE A 23 10.68 8.25 6.80
C ILE A 23 11.90 7.43 6.34
N GLU A 24 11.92 6.13 6.65
CA GLU A 24 13.00 5.23 6.23
C GLU A 24 12.99 4.95 4.73
N ARG A 25 11.82 5.05 4.09
CA ARG A 25 11.65 4.89 2.64
C ARG A 25 10.44 5.66 2.15
N TYR A 26 10.61 6.35 1.02
CA TYR A 26 9.52 6.94 0.26
C TYR A 26 9.85 6.83 -1.23
N GLU A 27 9.10 6.01 -1.96
CA GLU A 27 9.30 5.79 -3.38
C GLU A 27 7.97 5.87 -4.11
N GLU A 28 7.99 6.61 -5.21
CA GLU A 28 6.88 6.73 -6.14
C GLU A 28 7.33 6.27 -7.52
N GLN A 29 6.43 5.65 -8.25
CA GLN A 29 6.66 5.30 -9.64
C GLN A 29 5.42 5.60 -10.45
N VAL A 30 5.47 6.65 -11.28
CA VAL A 30 4.42 6.94 -12.27
C VAL A 30 4.64 6.04 -13.48
N LEU A 31 3.66 5.20 -13.80
CA LEU A 31 3.68 4.28 -14.95
C LEU A 31 2.94 4.87 -16.16
N SER A 32 1.94 5.70 -15.91
CA SER A 32 1.16 6.47 -16.90
C SER A 32 0.40 7.59 -16.17
N GLU A 33 -0.40 8.41 -16.88
CA GLU A 33 -1.26 9.43 -16.25
C GLU A 33 -2.27 8.86 -15.24
N GLU A 34 -2.67 7.61 -15.43
CA GLU A 34 -3.70 6.95 -14.63
C GLU A 34 -3.13 5.92 -13.65
N ARG A 35 -1.86 5.51 -13.80
CA ARG A 35 -1.29 4.39 -13.03
C ARG A 35 0.02 4.73 -12.36
N GLY A 36 0.19 4.24 -11.14
CA GLY A 36 1.45 4.34 -10.43
C GLY A 36 1.53 3.42 -9.23
N ASN A 37 2.75 3.32 -8.72
CA ASN A 37 3.07 2.57 -7.52
C ASN A 37 3.59 3.50 -6.43
N LEU A 38 3.31 3.13 -5.18
CA LEU A 38 3.76 3.83 -4.00
C LEU A 38 4.36 2.82 -3.02
N ARG A 39 5.53 3.14 -2.46
CA ARG A 39 6.15 2.39 -1.37
C ARG A 39 6.62 3.33 -0.28
N ILE A 40 6.15 3.10 0.93
CA ILE A 40 6.50 3.92 2.09
C ILE A 40 6.92 3.00 3.23
N ARG A 41 7.97 3.39 3.95
CA ARG A 41 8.37 2.78 5.21
C ARG A 41 8.57 3.86 6.26
N LEU A 42 7.77 3.78 7.32
CA LEU A 42 7.73 4.74 8.40
C LEU A 42 8.11 4.07 9.73
N ARG A 43 9.05 4.67 10.45
CA ARG A 43 9.41 4.29 11.81
C ARG A 43 8.83 5.30 12.79
N PHE A 44 7.99 4.85 13.70
CA PHE A 44 7.41 5.73 14.73
C PHE A 44 8.34 5.85 15.94
N PHE A 45 8.06 6.84 16.81
CA PHE A 45 8.87 7.12 18.00
C PHE A 45 8.98 5.96 19.00
N ASP A 46 8.05 5.00 18.97
CA ASP A 46 8.07 3.79 19.80
C ASP A 46 8.83 2.63 19.12
N ASN A 47 9.48 2.89 17.99
CA ASN A 47 10.16 1.94 17.09
C ASN A 47 9.24 0.98 16.32
N SER A 48 7.91 1.12 16.44
CA SER A 48 6.99 0.39 15.56
C SER A 48 7.20 0.81 14.10
N LEU A 49 6.93 -0.13 13.19
CA LEU A 49 7.21 0.04 11.77
C LEU A 49 5.93 -0.16 10.95
N LEU A 50 5.64 0.81 10.08
CA LEU A 50 4.61 0.70 9.06
C LEU A 50 5.24 0.64 7.68
N GLU A 51 4.94 -0.42 6.94
CA GLU A 51 5.26 -0.58 5.53
C GLU A 51 3.98 -0.52 4.69
N ILE A 52 3.98 0.33 3.66
CA ILE A 52 2.89 0.52 2.71
C ILE A 52 3.42 0.21 1.33
N SER A 53 2.69 -0.60 0.57
CA SER A 53 2.93 -0.84 -0.86
C SER A 53 1.60 -0.80 -1.58
N GLU A 54 1.44 0.10 -2.54
CA GLU A 54 0.22 0.24 -3.34
C GLU A 54 0.54 0.28 -4.83
N ALA A 55 -0.32 -0.33 -5.63
CA ALA A 55 -0.39 -0.17 -7.08
C ALA A 55 -1.80 0.35 -7.42
N ILE A 56 -1.89 1.58 -7.90
CA ILE A 56 -3.14 2.32 -8.05
C ILE A 56 -3.41 2.57 -9.53
N HIS A 57 -4.68 2.46 -9.93
CA HIS A 57 -5.22 2.90 -11.21
C HIS A 57 -6.38 3.88 -10.97
N ILE A 58 -6.31 5.07 -11.57
CA ILE A 58 -7.33 6.12 -11.50
C ILE A 58 -7.90 6.34 -12.88
N MET A 59 -9.17 6.01 -13.09
CA MET A 59 -9.88 6.22 -14.36
C MET A 59 -11.18 6.97 -14.10
N LYS A 60 -11.41 8.08 -14.81
CA LYS A 60 -12.63 8.90 -14.68
C LYS A 60 -12.98 9.19 -13.22
N GLU A 61 -11.97 9.62 -12.45
CA GLU A 61 -12.08 9.91 -11.00
C GLU A 61 -12.38 8.71 -10.09
N THR A 62 -12.43 7.49 -10.64
CA THR A 62 -12.61 6.25 -9.87
C THR A 62 -11.25 5.64 -9.55
N PHE A 63 -11.02 5.38 -8.26
CA PHE A 63 -9.81 4.73 -7.77
C PHE A 63 -10.00 3.20 -7.74
N THR A 64 -9.02 2.49 -8.28
CA THR A 64 -8.89 1.04 -8.16
C THR A 64 -7.50 0.70 -7.64
N TRP A 65 -7.43 0.03 -6.49
CA TRP A 65 -6.19 -0.53 -5.99
C TRP A 65 -5.99 -1.92 -6.59
N LEU A 66 -5.08 -2.02 -7.55
CA LEU A 66 -4.73 -3.26 -8.23
C LEU A 66 -4.00 -4.21 -7.28
N SER A 67 -3.14 -3.66 -6.41
CA SER A 67 -2.43 -4.38 -5.36
C SER A 67 -2.21 -3.44 -4.19
N TYR A 68 -2.40 -3.93 -2.97
CA TYR A 68 -2.02 -3.19 -1.78
C TYR A 68 -1.53 -4.13 -0.67
N ARG A 69 -0.62 -3.61 0.15
CA ARG A 69 -0.18 -4.22 1.40
C ARG A 69 0.11 -3.12 2.42
N TYR A 70 -0.55 -3.23 3.56
CA TYR A 70 -0.26 -2.48 4.77
C TYR A 70 0.24 -3.48 5.81
N HIS A 71 1.45 -3.27 6.29
CA HIS A 71 2.07 -4.13 7.31
C HIS A 71 2.53 -3.25 8.46
N TYR A 72 1.94 -3.47 9.63
CA TYR A 72 2.31 -2.78 10.85
C TYR A 72 2.80 -3.77 11.90
N GLN A 73 3.97 -3.47 12.47
CA GLN A 73 4.65 -4.35 13.43
C GLN A 73 5.21 -3.59 14.62
N ASN A 74 5.32 -4.29 15.73
CA ASN A 74 6.02 -3.86 16.93
C ASN A 74 7.55 -3.80 16.70
N PRO A 75 8.31 -3.16 17.61
CA PRO A 75 9.78 -3.11 17.55
C PRO A 75 10.45 -4.48 17.54
N ASP A 76 9.84 -5.47 18.18
CA ASP A 76 10.31 -6.86 18.23
C ASP A 76 10.00 -7.66 16.94
N GLY A 77 9.37 -7.02 15.95
CA GLY A 77 8.98 -7.63 14.68
C GLY A 77 7.66 -8.41 14.74
N SER A 78 6.97 -8.45 15.87
CA SER A 78 5.65 -9.07 15.95
C SER A 78 4.62 -8.23 15.18
N ILE A 79 3.81 -8.90 14.36
CA ILE A 79 2.80 -8.24 13.53
C ILE A 79 1.65 -7.78 14.42
N ILE A 80 1.35 -6.47 14.36
CA ILE A 80 0.15 -5.90 14.98
C ILE A 80 -1.03 -6.11 14.03
N PHE A 81 -0.85 -5.74 12.76
CA PHE A 81 -1.81 -6.06 11.71
C PHE A 81 -1.14 -6.17 10.34
N ARG A 82 -1.82 -6.91 9.46
CA ARG A 82 -1.50 -6.95 8.04
C ARG A 82 -2.79 -6.98 7.23
N TYR A 83 -2.91 -6.04 6.29
CA TYR A 83 -4.00 -6.00 5.32
C TYR A 83 -3.40 -6.00 3.92
N ASP A 84 -3.73 -7.00 3.11
CA ASP A 84 -3.37 -7.03 1.71
C ASP A 84 -4.51 -7.62 0.87
N ASN A 85 -4.52 -7.32 -0.43
CA ASN A 85 -5.48 -7.88 -1.39
C ASN A 85 -4.91 -9.06 -2.17
N THR A 86 -3.90 -9.75 -1.63
CA THR A 86 -3.39 -10.96 -2.28
C THR A 86 -4.55 -11.94 -2.41
N PRO A 87 -4.81 -12.52 -3.59
CA PRO A 87 -5.93 -13.44 -3.77
C PRO A 87 -5.84 -14.56 -2.72
N HIS A 88 -6.80 -14.58 -1.80
CA HIS A 88 -7.00 -15.72 -0.92
C HIS A 88 -7.56 -16.83 -1.79
N HIS A 89 -6.71 -17.58 -2.49
CA HIS A 89 -7.15 -18.74 -3.24
C HIS A 89 -7.83 -19.70 -2.25
N PRO A 90 -9.15 -19.94 -2.34
CA PRO A 90 -9.77 -20.97 -1.53
C PRO A 90 -9.16 -22.32 -1.91
N ARG A 91 -8.65 -23.04 -0.91
CA ARG A 91 -8.02 -24.35 -1.04
C ARG A 91 -9.06 -25.44 -1.32
N ASN A 92 -9.84 -25.35 -2.39
CA ASN A 92 -10.90 -26.34 -2.64
C ASN A 92 -11.49 -26.38 -4.08
N LEU A 93 -10.70 -26.10 -5.12
CA LEU A 93 -11.14 -26.27 -6.52
C LEU A 93 -10.42 -27.43 -7.27
N TRP A 94 -10.38 -28.63 -6.67
CA TRP A 94 -9.87 -29.84 -7.34
C TRP A 94 -10.76 -31.09 -7.22
N LEU A 95 -11.94 -31.03 -6.57
CA LEU A 95 -12.78 -32.21 -6.35
C LEU A 95 -14.13 -32.21 -7.09
N ALA A 96 -14.39 -31.28 -8.01
CA ALA A 96 -15.72 -31.14 -8.63
C ALA A 96 -15.78 -31.42 -10.16
N SER A 97 -14.86 -32.22 -10.73
CA SER A 97 -14.96 -32.65 -12.14
C SER A 97 -14.77 -34.16 -12.35
N LYS A 98 -15.19 -34.98 -11.38
CA LYS A 98 -15.47 -36.39 -11.62
C LYS A 98 -16.87 -36.71 -11.12
N ASN A 99 -17.86 -36.54 -12.00
CA ASN A 99 -19.09 -37.32 -12.08
C ASN A 99 -19.69 -37.11 -13.47
#